data_AF-A0A9Q3UR08-F1
#
_entry.id   AF-A0A9Q3UR08-F1
#
_cell.length_a   1.000
_cell.length_b   1.000
_cell.length_c   1.000
_cell.angle_alpha   90.00
_cell.angle_beta   90.00
_cell.angle_gamma   90.00
#
_symmetry.space_group_name_H-M   'P 1'
#
loop_
_entity.id
_entity.type
_entity.pdbx_description
1 polymer ?
#
loop_
_entity_poly.entity_id
_entity_poly.type
_entity_poly.pdbx_seq_one_letter_code
_entity_poly.pdbx_strand_id
1 'polypeptide(L)'
;MKRNPYEAGEPANIALDTANPQSGIHNGWVVGAISAGLLLLGAIIQLVGQGIDAGLPIFAGGCMLALICAGLAYGVYRKSRIAALVLFVLFLALWVASVITLGGFAGVLVEMIRLLFAVMLYQAIRACFDWHRNEQHAR
;
A
#
# COMPACT_ATOMS: atom_id res chain seq x y z
N MET A 1 -7.62 35.03 30.76
CA MET A 1 -7.39 33.61 31.10
C MET A 1 -7.86 32.76 29.93
N LYS A 2 -6.93 32.15 29.17
CA LYS A 2 -7.26 31.24 28.06
C LYS A 2 -7.78 29.94 28.67
N ARG A 3 -9.03 29.56 28.37
CA ARG A 3 -9.58 28.25 28.75
C ARG A 3 -8.79 27.15 28.05
N ASN A 4 -8.48 26.10 28.81
CA ASN A 4 -7.77 24.92 28.38
C ASN A 4 -8.66 24.10 27.43
N PRO A 5 -8.23 23.79 26.18
CA PRO A 5 -9.07 23.12 25.20
C PRO A 5 -9.36 21.62 25.50
N TYR A 6 -8.91 21.09 26.64
CA TYR A 6 -9.08 19.67 27.01
C TYR A 6 -10.17 19.38 28.05
N GLU A 7 -11.00 20.38 28.42
CA GLU A 7 -12.02 20.22 29.48
C GLU A 7 -13.45 19.88 28.99
N ALA A 8 -13.67 19.66 27.70
CA ALA A 8 -14.97 19.19 27.22
C ALA A 8 -14.88 17.71 26.85
N GLY A 9 -15.49 16.86 27.68
CA GLY A 9 -15.69 15.45 27.36
C GLY A 9 -16.34 15.30 25.98
N GLU A 10 -15.57 14.82 25.02
CA GLU A 10 -16.07 14.47 23.70
C GLU A 10 -16.56 13.02 23.71
N PRO A 11 -17.79 12.76 23.23
CA PRO A 11 -18.25 11.40 23.03
C PRO A 11 -17.30 10.71 22.05
N ALA A 12 -16.99 9.44 22.31
CA ALA A 12 -16.13 8.57 21.52
C ALA A 12 -16.39 8.72 20.01
N ASN A 13 -15.72 9.69 19.41
CA ASN A 13 -15.78 9.96 17.99
C ASN A 13 -14.91 8.89 17.35
N ILE A 14 -15.56 7.91 16.74
CA ILE A 14 -15.01 7.13 15.60
C ILE A 14 -14.90 8.08 14.39
N ALA A 15 -14.49 9.34 14.62
CA ALA A 15 -13.97 10.19 13.60
C ALA A 15 -12.59 9.62 13.32
N LEU A 16 -12.49 8.86 12.23
CA LEU A 16 -11.24 8.61 11.54
C LEU A 16 -10.38 9.86 11.67
N ASP A 17 -9.26 9.72 12.39
CA ASP A 17 -8.21 10.73 12.60
C ASP A 17 -7.61 11.11 11.23
N THR A 18 -8.42 11.85 10.46
CA THR A 18 -8.10 12.42 9.15
C THR A 18 -7.27 13.69 9.30
N ALA A 19 -7.07 14.16 10.54
CA ALA A 19 -6.24 15.29 10.88
C ALA A 19 -4.76 14.92 11.02
N ASN A 20 -4.42 13.64 11.25
CA ASN A 20 -3.05 13.20 11.39
C ASN A 20 -2.52 12.54 10.10
N PRO A 21 -1.82 13.26 9.21
CA PRO A 21 -1.25 12.68 7.98
C PRO A 21 -0.24 11.56 8.25
N GLN A 22 0.27 11.43 9.49
CA GLN A 22 1.19 10.36 9.87
C GLN A 22 0.50 8.98 9.90
N SER A 23 -0.80 8.91 10.24
CA SER A 23 -1.54 7.65 10.31
C SER A 23 -1.74 7.03 8.93
N GLY A 24 -2.02 7.85 7.92
CA GLY A 24 -2.14 7.43 6.52
C GLY A 24 -0.82 6.94 5.91
N ILE A 25 0.30 7.58 6.26
CA ILE A 25 1.64 7.16 5.80
C ILE A 25 2.06 5.84 6.46
N HIS A 26 1.78 5.67 7.76
CA HIS A 26 2.07 4.43 8.48
C HIS A 26 1.29 3.26 7.89
N ASN A 27 -0.02 3.43 7.67
CA ASN A 27 -0.87 2.43 7.05
C ASN A 27 -0.42 2.09 5.63
N GLY A 28 -0.04 3.08 4.82
CA GLY A 28 0.48 2.86 3.46
C GLY A 28 1.77 2.04 3.41
N TRP A 29 2.70 2.30 4.34
CA TRP A 29 3.95 1.54 4.43
C TRP A 29 3.71 0.09 4.88
N VAL A 30 2.86 -0.12 5.89
CA VAL A 30 2.50 -1.47 6.36
C VAL A 30 1.82 -2.28 5.25
N VAL A 31 0.87 -1.68 4.53
CA VAL A 31 0.17 -2.31 3.40
C VAL A 31 1.13 -2.63 2.25
N GLY A 32 2.06 -1.73 1.94
CA GLY A 32 3.11 -1.97 0.95
C GLY A 32 4.04 -3.13 1.34
N ALA A 33 4.43 -3.20 2.61
CA ALA A 33 5.25 -4.30 3.14
C ALA A 33 4.51 -5.64 3.10
N ILE A 34 3.23 -5.67 3.47
CA ILE A 34 2.39 -6.88 3.38
C ILE A 34 2.24 -7.30 1.90
N SER A 35 2.03 -6.36 0.99
CA SER A 35 1.93 -6.64 -0.45
C SER A 35 3.22 -7.27 -1.00
N ALA A 36 4.38 -6.74 -0.62
CA ALA A 36 5.68 -7.30 -0.99
C ALA A 36 5.86 -8.72 -0.43
N GLY A 37 5.42 -8.95 0.82
CA GLY A 37 5.41 -10.28 1.43
C GLY A 37 4.53 -11.27 0.68
N LEU A 38 3.31 -10.87 0.30
CA LEU A 38 2.39 -11.71 -0.48
C LEU A 38 2.93 -12.02 -1.88
N LEU A 39 3.55 -11.05 -2.55
CA LEU A 39 4.21 -11.26 -3.84
C LEU A 39 5.34 -12.28 -3.73
N LEU A 40 6.16 -12.17 -2.69
CA LEU A 40 7.26 -13.09 -2.44
C LEU A 40 6.75 -14.50 -2.10
N LEU A 41 5.70 -14.60 -1.29
CA LEU A 41 5.06 -15.87 -0.95
C LEU A 41 4.44 -16.54 -2.19
N GLY A 42 3.77 -15.76 -3.05
CA GLY A 42 3.27 -16.24 -4.34
C GLY A 42 4.38 -16.74 -5.27
N ALA A 43 5.52 -16.04 -5.30
CA ALA A 43 6.69 -16.46 -6.07
C ALA A 43 7.25 -17.80 -5.56
N ILE A 44 7.31 -18.02 -4.24
CA ILE A 44 7.75 -19.28 -3.63
C ILE A 44 6.80 -20.42 -3.98
N ILE A 45 5.47 -20.21 -3.87
CA ILE A 45 4.48 -21.24 -4.21
C ILE A 45 4.64 -21.66 -5.67
N GLN A 46 4.86 -20.72 -6.59
CA GLN A 46 5.06 -21.02 -8.01
C GLN A 46 6.35 -21.82 -8.24
N LEU A 47 7.44 -21.50 -7.53
CA LEU A 47 8.69 -22.25 -7.60
C LEU A 47 8.50 -23.72 -7.16
N VAL A 48 7.78 -23.92 -6.06
CA VAL A 48 7.51 -25.26 -5.51
C VAL A 48 6.52 -26.04 -6.40
N GLY A 49 5.53 -25.36 -6.98
CA GLY A 49 4.47 -26.00 -7.78
C GLY A 49 4.87 -26.35 -9.22
N GLN A 50 5.73 -25.56 -9.86
CA GLN A 50 6.12 -25.73 -11.28
C GLN A 50 7.49 -26.44 -11.44
N GLY A 51 8.21 -26.69 -10.35
CA GLY A 51 9.57 -27.22 -10.38
C GLY A 51 10.62 -26.17 -10.77
N ILE A 52 11.91 -26.54 -10.71
CA ILE A 52 13.02 -25.58 -10.85
C ILE A 52 13.08 -24.99 -12.27
N ASP A 53 12.95 -25.81 -13.32
CA ASP A 53 13.17 -25.34 -14.70
C ASP A 53 12.13 -24.33 -15.19
N ALA A 54 10.86 -24.51 -14.81
CA ALA A 54 9.78 -23.59 -15.17
C ALA A 54 9.52 -22.52 -14.08
N GLY A 55 9.77 -22.85 -12.81
CA GLY A 55 9.50 -21.98 -11.66
C GLY A 55 10.57 -20.94 -11.38
N LEU A 56 11.85 -21.20 -11.69
CA LEU A 56 12.96 -20.28 -11.42
C LEU A 56 12.82 -18.90 -12.11
N PRO A 57 12.48 -18.78 -13.41
CA PRO A 57 12.30 -17.47 -14.03
C PRO A 57 11.12 -16.69 -13.45
N ILE A 58 10.02 -17.39 -13.09
CA ILE A 58 8.84 -16.78 -12.46
C ILE A 58 9.18 -16.32 -11.04
N PHE A 59 9.93 -17.12 -10.29
CA PHE A 59 10.41 -16.80 -8.95
C PHE A 59 11.34 -15.58 -8.97
N ALA A 60 12.34 -15.55 -9.86
CA ALA A 60 13.25 -14.43 -10.00
C ALA A 60 12.50 -13.13 -10.35
N GLY A 61 11.52 -13.20 -11.26
CA GLY A 61 10.65 -12.07 -11.58
C GLY A 61 9.82 -11.60 -10.38
N GLY A 62 9.23 -12.55 -9.63
CA GLY A 62 8.46 -12.26 -8.42
C GLY A 62 9.30 -11.64 -7.30
N CYS A 63 10.53 -12.13 -7.08
CA CYS A 63 11.48 -11.56 -6.12
C CYS A 63 11.91 -10.14 -6.51
N MET A 64 12.20 -9.91 -7.79
CA MET A 64 12.52 -8.56 -8.29
C MET A 64 11.35 -7.61 -8.04
N LEU A 65 10.11 -8.04 -8.33
CA LEU A 65 8.92 -7.25 -8.09
C LEU A 65 8.70 -6.97 -6.60
N ALA A 66 8.92 -7.96 -5.74
CA ALA A 66 8.82 -7.82 -4.29
C ALA A 66 9.85 -6.80 -3.76
N LEU A 67 11.09 -6.81 -4.27
CA LEU A 67 12.11 -5.81 -3.93
C LEU A 67 11.72 -4.41 -4.39
N ILE A 68 11.18 -4.27 -5.59
CA ILE A 68 10.66 -2.99 -6.11
C ILE A 68 9.52 -2.48 -5.22
N CYS A 69 8.55 -3.34 -4.86
CA CYS A 69 7.47 -3.00 -3.94
C CYS A 69 7.99 -2.58 -2.56
N ALA A 70 8.96 -3.30 -2.01
CA ALA A 70 9.57 -2.96 -0.73
C ALA A 70 10.32 -1.62 -0.79
N GLY A 71 11.04 -1.36 -1.88
CA GLY A 71 11.72 -0.09 -2.12
C GLY A 71 10.74 1.07 -2.29
N LEU A 72 9.63 0.86 -3.01
CA LEU A 72 8.57 1.86 -3.15
C LEU A 72 7.84 2.10 -1.83
N ALA A 73 7.57 1.06 -1.04
CA ALA A 73 7.00 1.19 0.29
C ALA A 73 7.93 2.00 1.22
N TYR A 74 9.25 1.77 1.16
CA TYR A 74 10.23 2.61 1.85
C TYR A 74 10.24 4.06 1.34
N GLY A 75 10.02 4.26 0.04
CA GLY A 75 9.82 5.58 -0.56
C GLY A 75 8.58 6.31 -0.02
N VAL A 76 7.49 5.59 0.24
CA VAL A 76 6.29 6.11 0.93
C VAL A 76 6.62 6.47 2.37
N TYR A 77 7.39 5.64 3.08
CA TYR A 77 7.88 5.94 4.42
C TYR A 77 8.72 7.23 4.46
N ARG A 78 9.54 7.46 3.41
CA ARG A 78 10.30 8.70 3.22
C ARG A 78 9.47 9.87 2.67
N LYS A 79 8.14 9.75 2.64
CA LYS A 79 7.17 10.78 2.24
C LYS A 79 7.29 11.23 0.77
N SER A 80 7.79 10.36 -0.11
CA SER A 80 7.91 10.68 -1.53
C SER A 80 6.58 10.51 -2.27
N ARG A 81 6.05 11.63 -2.80
CA ARG A 81 4.81 11.67 -3.60
C ARG A 81 4.85 10.74 -4.82
N ILE A 82 5.99 10.71 -5.52
CA ILE A 82 6.19 9.90 -6.73
C ILE A 82 6.19 8.42 -6.35
N ALA A 83 6.83 8.03 -5.25
CA ALA A 83 6.86 6.63 -4.81
C ALA A 83 5.45 6.11 -4.47
N ALA A 84 4.62 6.90 -3.80
CA ALA A 84 3.24 6.54 -3.48
C ALA A 84 2.38 6.33 -4.73
N LEU A 85 2.51 7.23 -5.72
CA LEU A 85 1.83 7.10 -7.01
C LEU A 85 2.30 5.86 -7.77
N VAL A 86 3.60 5.63 -7.87
CA VAL A 86 4.16 4.48 -8.59
C VAL A 86 3.73 3.18 -7.92
N LEU A 87 3.73 3.09 -6.59
CA LEU A 87 3.27 1.92 -5.85
C LEU A 87 1.79 1.61 -6.14
N PHE A 88 0.94 2.63 -6.16
CA PHE A 88 -0.48 2.48 -6.46
C PHE A 88 -0.74 2.04 -7.91
N VAL A 89 -0.06 2.65 -8.87
CA VAL A 89 -0.16 2.27 -10.29
C VAL A 89 0.34 0.85 -10.50
N LEU A 90 1.44 0.47 -9.85
CA LEU A 90 1.97 -0.89 -9.92
C LEU A 90 1.02 -1.92 -9.32
N PHE A 91 0.36 -1.59 -8.20
CA PHE A 91 -0.69 -2.43 -7.62
C PHE A 91 -1.88 -2.62 -8.59
N LEU A 92 -2.36 -1.54 -9.20
CA LEU A 92 -3.44 -1.59 -10.21
C LEU A 92 -3.03 -2.44 -11.43
N ALA A 93 -1.81 -2.26 -11.93
CA ALA A 93 -1.30 -3.04 -13.06
C ALA A 93 -1.24 -4.53 -12.72
N LEU A 94 -0.77 -4.89 -11.52
CA LEU A 94 -0.74 -6.28 -11.06
C LEU A 94 -2.14 -6.87 -10.88
N TRP A 95 -3.09 -6.07 -10.40
CA TRP A 95 -4.47 -6.50 -10.26
C TRP A 95 -5.09 -6.80 -11.64
N VAL A 96 -4.97 -5.88 -12.59
CA VAL A 96 -5.50 -6.07 -13.96
C VAL A 96 -4.82 -7.25 -14.63
N ALA A 97 -3.49 -7.37 -14.53
CA ALA A 97 -2.77 -8.51 -15.05
C ALA A 97 -3.29 -9.81 -14.45
N SER A 98 -3.49 -9.87 -13.13
CA SER A 98 -4.06 -11.05 -12.46
C SER A 98 -5.44 -11.42 -13.00
N VAL A 99 -6.33 -10.46 -13.26
CA VAL A 99 -7.66 -10.75 -13.81
C VAL A 99 -7.57 -11.33 -15.22
N ILE A 100 -6.64 -10.81 -16.05
CA ILE A 100 -6.42 -11.30 -17.42
C ILE A 100 -5.84 -12.72 -17.39
N THR A 101 -4.81 -12.98 -16.58
CA THR A 101 -4.12 -14.28 -16.56
C THR A 101 -4.99 -15.39 -15.97
N LEU A 102 -5.79 -15.08 -14.95
CA LEU A 102 -6.69 -16.05 -14.32
C LEU A 102 -8.03 -16.19 -15.05
N GLY A 103 -8.31 -15.35 -16.07
CA GLY A 103 -9.55 -15.40 -16.85
C GLY A 103 -10.81 -15.02 -16.06
N GLY A 104 -10.65 -14.38 -14.90
CA GLY A 104 -11.74 -14.03 -13.99
C GLY A 104 -11.28 -13.55 -12.63
N PHE A 105 -12.25 -13.23 -11.77
CA PHE A 105 -11.97 -12.85 -10.39
C PHE A 105 -11.59 -14.09 -9.57
N ALA A 106 -10.52 -13.99 -8.78
CA ALA A 106 -10.00 -15.09 -7.96
C ALA A 106 -10.91 -15.48 -6.76
N GLY A 107 -12.10 -14.88 -6.68
CA GLY A 107 -13.07 -15.02 -5.60
C GLY A 107 -13.41 -13.69 -4.93
N VAL A 108 -14.64 -13.53 -4.47
CA VAL A 108 -15.17 -12.27 -3.89
C VAL A 108 -14.30 -11.78 -2.72
N LEU A 109 -13.82 -12.69 -1.88
CA LEU A 109 -13.00 -12.36 -0.70
C LEU A 109 -11.64 -11.76 -1.09
N VAL A 110 -11.00 -12.29 -2.13
CA VAL A 110 -9.70 -11.77 -2.63
C VAL A 110 -9.88 -10.38 -3.22
N GLU A 111 -10.95 -10.16 -3.97
CA GLU A 111 -11.25 -8.84 -4.55
C GLU A 111 -11.59 -7.78 -3.49
N MET A 112 -12.30 -8.17 -2.41
CA MET A 112 -12.53 -7.26 -1.28
C MET A 112 -11.22 -6.84 -0.60
N ILE A 113 -10.29 -7.78 -0.39
CA ILE A 113 -8.97 -7.46 0.16
C ILE A 113 -8.20 -6.53 -0.77
N ARG A 114 -8.24 -6.76 -2.09
CA ARG A 114 -7.59 -5.89 -3.08
C ARG A 114 -8.17 -4.47 -3.06
N LEU A 115 -9.48 -4.32 -2.96
CA LEU A 115 -10.14 -3.03 -2.83
C LEU A 115 -9.73 -2.31 -1.54
N LEU A 116 -9.65 -3.03 -0.41
CA LEU A 116 -9.17 -2.47 0.84
C LEU A 116 -7.74 -1.92 0.70
N PHE A 117 -6.84 -2.70 0.08
CA PHE A 117 -5.47 -2.28 -0.21
C PHE A 117 -5.43 -1.03 -1.11
N ALA A 118 -6.26 -0.99 -2.15
CA ALA A 118 -6.36 0.17 -3.04
C ALA A 118 -6.78 1.44 -2.28
N VAL A 119 -7.76 1.33 -1.39
CA VAL A 119 -8.22 2.46 -0.55
C VAL A 119 -7.11 2.92 0.39
N MET A 120 -6.38 2.01 1.03
CA MET A 120 -5.28 2.35 1.92
C MET A 120 -4.11 3.01 1.18
N LEU A 121 -3.78 2.54 -0.03
CA LEU A 121 -2.78 3.17 -0.90
C LEU A 121 -3.22 4.57 -1.37
N TYR A 122 -4.49 4.74 -1.70
CA TYR A 122 -5.05 6.04 -2.04
C TYR A 122 -4.97 7.03 -0.87
N GLN A 123 -5.26 6.57 0.36
CA GLN A 123 -5.07 7.38 1.56
C GLN A 123 -3.59 7.76 1.78
N ALA A 124 -2.66 6.83 1.54
CA ALA A 124 -1.23 7.11 1.64
C ALA A 124 -0.75 8.16 0.62
N ILE A 125 -1.27 8.11 -0.61
CA ILE A 125 -1.02 9.14 -1.63
C ILE A 125 -1.51 10.50 -1.12
N ARG A 126 -2.77 10.57 -0.68
CA ARG A 126 -3.38 11.82 -0.20
C ARG A 126 -2.58 12.42 0.96
N ALA A 127 -2.19 11.59 1.93
CA ALA A 127 -1.35 12.01 3.06
C ALA A 127 0.04 12.55 2.64
N CYS A 128 0.67 11.95 1.62
CA CYS A 128 1.93 12.46 1.07
C CYS A 128 1.77 13.83 0.37
N PHE A 129 0.66 14.04 -0.32
CA PHE A 129 0.35 15.33 -0.95
C PHE A 129 0.04 16.40 0.10
N ASP A 130 -0.76 16.07 1.11
CA ASP A 130 -1.11 17.00 2.20
C ASP A 130 0.12 17.39 3.03
N TRP A 131 1.06 16.46 3.28
CA TRP A 131 2.31 16.76 3.97
C TRP A 131 3.14 17.81 3.23
N HIS A 132 3.25 17.70 1.91
CA HIS A 132 4.04 18.63 1.12
C HIS A 132 3.35 19.98 0.91
N ARG A 133 2.02 20.00 0.85
CA ARG A 133 1.23 21.23 0.87
C ARG A 133 1.44 22.00 2.18
N ASN A 134 1.47 21.31 3.31
CA ASN A 134 1.71 21.93 4.61
C ASN A 134 3.15 22.45 4.76
N GLU A 135 4.15 21.75 4.20
CA GLU A 135 5.53 22.25 4.12
C GLU A 135 5.66 23.52 3.25
N GLN A 136 4.90 23.63 2.17
CA GLN A 136 4.91 24.82 1.32
C GLN A 136 4.26 26.04 1.98
N HIS A 137 3.28 25.84 2.86
CA HIS A 137 2.64 26.93 3.62
C HIS A 137 3.42 27.35 4.87
N ALA A 138 4.44 26.58 5.28
CA ALA A 138 5.29 26.87 6.43
C ALA A 138 6.59 27.63 6.07
N ARG A 139 6.84 27.87 4.77
CA ARG A 139 7.95 28.68 4.25
C ARG A 139 7.44 30.01 3.74
#